data_AF-A0A1C5LDL3-F1
#
_entry.id   AF-A0A1C5LDL3-F1
#
_cell.length_a   1.000
_cell.length_b   1.000
_cell.length_c   1.000
_cell.angle_alpha   90.00
_cell.angle_beta   90.00
_cell.angle_gamma   90.00
#
_symmetry.space_group_name_H-M   'P 1'
#
loop_
_entity.id
_entity.type
_entity.pdbx_description
1 polymer ?
#
loop_
_entity_poly.entity_id
_entity_poly.type
_entity_poly.pdbx_seq_one_letter_code
_entity_poly.pdbx_strand_id
1 'polypeptide(L)'
;MDQKHKSNLIITCLCLIIVFVSLLTMYDNFSFHTYSTKTYYDYFLTLNHQSFSLQDYELYKDQSNYHCGDGNLVLGKIDSLVDGQNIDVIIQMNKKYQIHYPLQYLNGGSYALENKKDLSNLNEINHVQLIIKDEKQKTVYKHALKLKQVEKLTCSSKTFKVENACVSDDFMRLGYLTSTDHALLKKYPNISLEYRYLKSKKLNDKNDKNYVVFKKINGKTKKIVNKKIYQVYNHDLDQGSLKKKKLSVVIILSKDHSKKSYVFKLNFTKENGGFNE
;
A
#
# COMPACT_ATOMS: atom_id res chain seq x y z
N MET A 1 -43.53 -12.82 -34.22
CA MET A 1 -43.19 -13.24 -32.84
C MET A 1 -44.50 -13.47 -32.09
N ASP A 2 -44.75 -14.71 -31.69
CA ASP A 2 -46.00 -15.15 -31.05
C ASP A 2 -46.26 -14.39 -29.72
N GLN A 3 -47.51 -14.23 -29.33
CA GLN A 3 -47.93 -13.42 -28.17
C GLN A 3 -47.24 -13.88 -26.88
N LYS A 4 -47.02 -15.20 -26.76
CA LYS A 4 -46.27 -15.83 -25.66
C LYS A 4 -44.81 -15.41 -25.62
N HIS A 5 -44.15 -15.28 -26.77
CA HIS A 5 -42.75 -14.84 -26.85
C HIS A 5 -42.61 -13.34 -26.54
N LYS A 6 -43.57 -12.50 -26.93
CA LYS A 6 -43.62 -11.09 -26.52
C LYS A 6 -43.81 -10.94 -25.01
N SER A 7 -44.71 -11.71 -24.42
CA SER A 7 -44.93 -11.72 -22.97
C SER A 7 -43.68 -12.15 -22.19
N ASN A 8 -43.03 -13.22 -22.64
CA ASN A 8 -41.79 -13.71 -22.00
C ASN A 8 -40.64 -12.71 -22.13
N LEU A 9 -40.51 -12.01 -23.27
CA LEU A 9 -39.50 -10.97 -23.45
C LEU A 9 -39.74 -9.78 -22.50
N ILE A 10 -40.98 -9.33 -22.35
CA ILE A 10 -41.35 -8.24 -21.44
C ILE A 10 -41.04 -8.62 -19.98
N ILE A 11 -41.41 -9.84 -19.57
CA ILE A 11 -41.11 -10.34 -18.21
C ILE A 11 -39.59 -10.44 -18.00
N THR A 12 -38.85 -10.90 -19.01
CA THR A 12 -37.38 -10.98 -18.92
C THR A 12 -36.75 -9.60 -18.79
N CYS A 13 -37.21 -8.60 -19.55
CA CYS A 13 -36.76 -7.22 -19.42
C CYS A 13 -37.10 -6.62 -18.05
N LEU A 14 -38.30 -6.89 -17.52
CA LEU A 14 -38.70 -6.45 -16.17
C LEU A 14 -37.81 -7.09 -15.10
N CYS A 15 -37.55 -8.40 -15.17
CA CYS A 15 -36.63 -9.08 -14.27
C CYS A 15 -35.21 -8.50 -14.37
N LEU A 16 -34.73 -8.21 -15.58
CA LEU A 16 -33.42 -7.59 -15.80
C LEU A 16 -33.35 -6.20 -15.17
N ILE A 17 -34.38 -5.39 -15.32
CA ILE A 17 -34.47 -4.05 -14.72
C ILE A 17 -34.50 -4.16 -13.19
N ILE A 18 -35.27 -5.09 -12.62
CA ILE A 18 -35.32 -5.31 -11.17
C ILE A 18 -33.95 -5.74 -10.64
N VAL A 19 -33.27 -6.68 -11.31
CA VAL A 19 -31.91 -7.12 -10.94
C VAL A 19 -30.91 -5.97 -11.09
N PHE A 20 -31.02 -5.16 -12.14
CA PHE A 20 -30.13 -4.02 -12.38
C PHE A 20 -30.32 -2.90 -11.34
N VAL A 21 -31.57 -2.53 -11.04
CA VAL A 21 -31.89 -1.52 -10.02
C VAL A 21 -31.50 -2.02 -8.63
N SER A 22 -31.71 -3.30 -8.31
CA SER A 22 -31.24 -3.88 -7.05
C SER A 22 -29.72 -3.92 -6.96
N LEU A 23 -28.98 -4.21 -8.04
CA LEU A 23 -27.51 -4.08 -8.08
C LEU A 23 -27.04 -2.64 -7.83
N LEU A 24 -27.73 -1.64 -8.40
CA LEU A 24 -27.42 -0.22 -8.19
C LEU A 24 -27.77 0.29 -6.78
N THR A 25 -28.74 -0.34 -6.10
CA THR A 25 -29.29 0.14 -4.82
C THR A 25 -28.86 -0.68 -3.60
N MET A 26 -28.63 -2.00 -3.72
CA MET A 26 -28.17 -2.85 -2.61
C MET A 26 -26.74 -2.56 -2.19
N TYR A 27 -25.92 -2.05 -3.11
CA TYR A 27 -24.52 -1.76 -2.82
C TYR A 27 -24.25 -0.27 -2.95
N ASP A 28 -24.46 0.46 -1.85
CA ASP A 28 -24.00 1.85 -1.72
C ASP A 28 -22.48 2.03 -1.91
N ASN A 29 -21.72 0.94 -2.06
CA ASN A 29 -20.27 0.94 -2.25
C ASN A 29 -19.79 0.41 -3.61
N PHE A 30 -20.68 0.01 -4.53
CA PHE A 30 -20.23 -0.43 -5.86
C PHE A 30 -19.97 0.79 -6.75
N SER A 31 -18.69 1.11 -6.91
CA SER A 31 -18.18 1.99 -7.96
C SER A 31 -17.39 1.15 -8.94
N PHE A 32 -17.74 1.19 -10.22
CA PHE A 32 -16.88 0.68 -11.28
C PHE A 32 -15.68 1.63 -11.39
N HIS A 33 -14.67 1.42 -10.55
CA HIS A 33 -13.32 1.89 -10.86
C HIS A 33 -12.81 1.04 -12.02
N THR A 34 -13.22 1.35 -13.24
CA THR A 34 -12.65 0.74 -14.43
C THR A 34 -11.17 1.09 -14.44
N TYR A 35 -10.33 0.05 -14.46
CA TYR A 35 -8.87 0.12 -14.40
C TYR A 35 -8.30 0.48 -13.02
N SER A 36 -8.53 -0.39 -12.03
CA SER A 36 -7.57 -0.49 -10.92
C SER A 36 -6.23 -0.96 -11.46
N THR A 37 -5.17 -0.19 -11.25
CA THR A 37 -3.82 -0.76 -11.33
C THR A 37 -3.74 -1.80 -10.21
N LYS A 38 -3.67 -3.08 -10.57
CA LYS A 38 -3.67 -4.17 -9.62
C LYS A 38 -2.43 -4.03 -8.75
N THR A 39 -2.63 -3.89 -7.44
CA THR A 39 -1.53 -3.80 -6.49
C THR A 39 -1.06 -5.21 -6.18
N TYR A 40 0.22 -5.47 -6.37
CA TYR A 40 0.82 -6.73 -5.98
C TYR A 40 1.87 -6.38 -4.92
N TYR A 41 1.58 -6.63 -3.64
CA TYR A 41 2.56 -6.62 -2.55
C TYR A 41 2.25 -7.82 -1.68
N ASP A 42 3.21 -8.73 -1.55
CA ASP A 42 3.07 -9.89 -0.66
C ASP A 42 4.03 -9.76 0.53
N TYR A 43 5.20 -9.14 0.31
CA TYR A 43 6.23 -8.92 1.31
C TYR A 43 6.85 -7.52 1.22
N PHE A 44 7.30 -7.02 2.36
CA PHE A 44 8.24 -5.91 2.46
C PHE A 44 9.53 -6.41 3.09
N LEU A 45 10.66 -6.17 2.42
CA LEU A 45 11.98 -6.51 2.94
C LEU A 45 12.45 -5.36 3.83
N THR A 46 12.84 -5.72 5.05
CA THR A 46 13.29 -4.72 6.02
C THR A 46 14.60 -5.13 6.65
N LEU A 47 15.45 -4.12 6.87
CA LEU A 47 16.64 -4.18 7.68
C LEU A 47 16.62 -2.99 8.61
N ASN A 48 16.77 -3.25 9.91
CA ASN A 48 17.04 -2.20 10.88
C ASN A 48 18.21 -2.68 11.74
N HIS A 49 19.40 -2.23 11.39
CA HIS A 49 20.66 -2.49 12.07
C HIS A 49 21.24 -1.13 12.49
N GLN A 50 22.03 -1.09 13.56
CA GLN A 50 22.52 0.17 14.15
C GLN A 50 23.17 1.13 13.13
N SER A 51 23.81 0.59 12.09
CA SER A 51 24.45 1.35 11.02
C SER A 51 23.77 1.23 9.66
N PHE A 52 22.68 0.48 9.50
CA PHE A 52 22.06 0.27 8.19
C PHE A 52 20.55 0.14 8.30
N SER A 53 19.84 0.77 7.37
CA SER A 53 18.41 0.53 7.24
C SER A 53 17.99 0.32 5.79
N LEU A 54 17.25 -0.75 5.54
CA LEU A 54 16.50 -0.95 4.31
C LEU A 54 15.02 -0.89 4.67
N GLN A 55 14.30 0.03 4.03
CA GLN A 55 12.87 0.23 4.23
C GLN A 55 12.15 0.20 2.89
N ASP A 56 10.86 -0.13 2.96
CA ASP A 56 9.91 -0.06 1.84
C ASP A 56 10.24 -0.93 0.62
N TYR A 57 11.25 -1.79 0.66
CA TYR A 57 11.59 -2.65 -0.47
C TYR A 57 10.48 -3.68 -0.72
N GLU A 58 9.74 -3.47 -1.79
CA GLU A 58 8.57 -4.26 -2.16
C GLU A 58 8.96 -5.58 -2.82
N LEU A 59 8.23 -6.64 -2.48
CA LEU A 59 8.36 -7.94 -3.12
C LEU A 59 6.98 -8.56 -3.28
N TYR A 60 6.67 -9.03 -4.49
CA TYR A 60 5.36 -9.60 -4.79
C TYR A 60 5.40 -10.62 -5.90
N LYS A 61 4.39 -11.49 -5.93
CA LYS A 61 4.16 -12.45 -6.99
C LYS A 61 2.91 -12.07 -7.76
N ASP A 62 3.00 -12.02 -9.08
CA ASP A 62 1.82 -12.02 -9.95
C ASP A 62 1.48 -13.46 -10.37
N GLN A 63 0.69 -13.65 -11.44
CA GLN A 63 0.33 -14.99 -11.90
C GLN A 63 1.52 -15.80 -12.43
N SER A 64 2.64 -15.15 -12.77
CA SER A 64 3.73 -15.75 -13.53
C SER A 64 5.09 -15.59 -12.86
N ASN A 65 5.39 -14.42 -12.27
CA ASN A 65 6.73 -14.04 -11.82
C ASN A 65 6.69 -13.36 -10.44
N TYR A 66 7.85 -13.38 -9.77
CA TYR A 66 8.11 -12.45 -8.68
C TYR A 66 8.63 -11.12 -9.22
N HIS A 67 8.34 -10.07 -8.49
CA HIS A 67 8.70 -8.70 -8.82
C HIS A 67 9.29 -8.04 -7.59
N CYS A 68 10.33 -7.23 -7.81
CA CYS A 68 10.85 -6.34 -6.79
C CYS A 68 10.40 -4.93 -7.12
N GLY A 69 9.77 -4.25 -6.18
CA GLY A 69 9.48 -2.83 -6.34
C GLY A 69 10.59 -1.96 -5.77
N ASP A 70 10.25 -0.71 -5.52
CA ASP A 70 11.20 0.29 -5.03
C ASP A 70 11.53 0.06 -3.56
N GLY A 71 12.66 0.59 -3.09
CA GLY A 71 13.03 0.62 -1.68
C GLY A 71 13.98 1.75 -1.33
N ASN A 72 14.16 2.04 -0.04
CA ASN A 72 15.08 3.06 0.45
C ASN A 72 16.16 2.41 1.32
N LEU A 73 17.41 2.60 0.93
CA LEU A 73 18.58 2.10 1.65
C LEU A 73 19.36 3.27 2.24
N VAL A 74 19.61 3.21 3.55
CA VAL A 74 20.53 4.11 4.25
C VAL A 74 21.76 3.31 4.66
N LEU A 75 22.91 3.78 4.22
CA LEU A 75 24.22 3.20 4.52
C LEU A 75 24.91 4.01 5.60
N GLY A 76 25.23 3.40 6.73
CA GLY A 76 26.13 3.97 7.72
C GLY A 76 27.56 3.45 7.53
N LYS A 77 28.38 3.69 8.56
CA LYS A 77 29.83 3.43 8.50
C LYS A 77 30.14 1.95 8.24
N ILE A 78 30.92 1.70 7.19
CA ILE A 78 31.62 0.43 6.93
C ILE A 78 33.12 0.70 6.99
N ASP A 79 33.83 0.14 7.98
CA ASP A 79 35.25 0.47 8.21
C ASP A 79 36.17 0.15 7.02
N SER A 80 35.77 -0.78 6.15
CA SER A 80 36.54 -1.18 4.97
C SER A 80 36.25 -0.34 3.72
N LEU A 81 35.36 0.65 3.78
CA LEU A 81 34.99 1.50 2.65
C LEU A 81 35.37 2.96 2.90
N VAL A 82 35.65 3.67 1.81
CA VAL A 82 35.94 5.11 1.83
C VAL A 82 34.82 5.86 1.10
N ASP A 83 34.42 7.03 1.61
CA ASP A 83 33.41 7.86 0.95
C ASP A 83 33.78 8.17 -0.51
N GLY A 84 32.82 8.07 -1.41
CA GLY A 84 32.98 8.21 -2.86
C GLY A 84 33.36 6.91 -3.58
N GLN A 85 33.72 5.84 -2.86
CA GLN A 85 34.06 4.56 -3.46
C GLN A 85 32.85 3.91 -4.15
N ASN A 86 33.07 3.34 -5.34
CA ASN A 86 32.04 2.55 -6.02
C ASN A 86 31.80 1.24 -5.26
N ILE A 87 30.53 0.95 -5.01
CA ILE A 87 30.06 -0.29 -4.39
C ILE A 87 28.97 -0.92 -5.24
N ASP A 88 28.80 -2.23 -5.06
CA ASP A 88 27.65 -2.96 -5.60
C ASP A 88 26.80 -3.47 -4.44
N VAL A 89 25.59 -2.91 -4.34
CA VAL A 89 24.59 -3.35 -3.37
C VAL A 89 23.72 -4.40 -4.03
N ILE A 90 23.66 -5.59 -3.43
CA ILE A 90 23.00 -6.76 -3.99
C ILE A 90 21.90 -7.23 -3.05
N ILE A 91 20.66 -7.29 -3.55
CA ILE A 91 19.58 -8.04 -2.90
C ILE A 91 19.61 -9.45 -3.46
N GLN A 92 19.99 -10.42 -2.62
CA GLN A 92 20.06 -11.81 -3.00
C GLN A 92 18.90 -12.62 -2.42
N MET A 93 18.24 -13.40 -3.26
CA MET A 93 17.10 -14.24 -2.92
C MET A 93 17.39 -15.72 -3.21
N ASN A 94 17.11 -16.60 -2.24
CA ASN A 94 17.33 -18.05 -2.31
C ASN A 94 18.72 -18.44 -2.83
N LYS A 95 19.75 -17.64 -2.53
CA LYS A 95 21.15 -17.79 -2.98
C LYS A 95 21.39 -17.73 -4.50
N LYS A 96 20.36 -17.84 -5.34
CA LYS A 96 20.47 -17.90 -6.79
C LYS A 96 20.22 -16.55 -7.47
N TYR A 97 19.22 -15.81 -7.00
CA TYR A 97 18.77 -14.61 -7.68
C TYR A 97 19.40 -13.39 -7.05
N GLN A 98 19.94 -12.49 -7.87
CA GLN A 98 20.63 -11.29 -7.42
C GLN A 98 20.12 -10.09 -8.21
N ILE A 99 19.79 -9.03 -7.50
CA ILE A 99 19.47 -7.73 -8.08
C ILE A 99 20.56 -6.77 -7.65
N HIS A 100 21.23 -6.17 -8.63
CA HIS A 100 22.42 -5.36 -8.45
C HIS A 100 22.08 -3.86 -8.53
N TYR A 101 22.55 -3.13 -7.54
CA TYR A 101 22.45 -1.68 -7.41
C TYR A 101 23.86 -1.11 -7.28
N PRO A 102 24.52 -0.79 -8.42
CA PRO A 102 25.78 -0.06 -8.40
C PRO A 102 25.53 1.35 -7.85
N LEU A 103 26.26 1.73 -6.81
CA LEU A 103 26.11 3.01 -6.11
C LEU A 103 27.50 3.56 -5.74
N GLN A 104 27.58 4.86 -5.43
CA GLN A 104 28.74 5.43 -4.74
C GLN A 104 28.47 5.45 -3.24
N TYR A 105 29.34 4.82 -2.45
CA TYR A 105 29.23 4.78 -1.00
C TYR A 105 29.46 6.15 -0.39
N LEU A 106 28.57 6.55 0.50
CA LEU A 106 28.69 7.73 1.35
C LEU A 106 28.23 7.31 2.75
N ASN A 107 29.03 7.58 3.76
CA ASN A 107 28.63 7.35 5.15
C ASN A 107 27.44 8.25 5.53
N GLY A 108 26.33 7.64 5.90
CA GLY A 108 25.04 8.31 6.11
C GLY A 108 24.25 8.55 4.82
N GLY A 109 24.72 8.04 3.68
CA GLY A 109 24.06 8.18 2.39
C GLY A 109 22.69 7.48 2.34
N SER A 110 21.74 8.13 1.67
CA SER A 110 20.38 7.60 1.45
C SER A 110 20.15 7.41 -0.05
N TYR A 111 19.76 6.20 -0.43
CA TYR A 111 19.65 5.76 -1.82
C TYR A 111 18.25 5.21 -2.11
N ALA A 112 17.66 5.68 -3.19
CA ALA A 112 16.48 5.06 -3.77
C ALA A 112 16.92 3.85 -4.62
N LEU A 113 16.44 2.67 -4.25
CA LEU A 113 16.61 1.44 -5.02
C LEU A 113 15.41 1.32 -5.95
N GLU A 114 15.56 1.69 -7.20
CA GLU A 114 14.49 1.62 -8.21
C GLU A 114 14.30 0.21 -8.75
N ASN A 115 13.06 -0.18 -9.04
CA ASN A 115 12.77 -1.47 -9.66
C ASN A 115 13.59 -1.68 -10.96
N LYS A 116 14.36 -2.77 -11.00
CA LYS A 116 15.20 -3.11 -12.16
C LYS A 116 14.66 -4.24 -13.06
N LYS A 117 13.97 -5.25 -12.51
CA LYS A 117 13.47 -6.39 -13.30
C LYS A 117 12.65 -7.41 -12.51
N ASP A 118 11.75 -8.08 -13.21
CA ASP A 118 11.05 -9.28 -12.76
C ASP A 118 12.00 -10.47 -12.58
N LEU A 119 11.72 -11.27 -11.55
CA LEU A 119 12.38 -12.51 -11.20
C LEU A 119 11.57 -13.69 -11.78
N SER A 120 11.96 -14.15 -12.97
CA SER A 120 11.32 -15.30 -13.60
C SER A 120 11.76 -16.62 -12.99
N ASN A 121 10.86 -17.62 -13.02
CA ASN A 121 11.09 -19.00 -12.56
C ASN A 121 11.43 -19.12 -11.07
N LEU A 122 10.91 -18.21 -10.23
CA LEU A 122 11.02 -18.27 -8.78
C LEU A 122 9.66 -18.72 -8.21
N ASN A 123 9.64 -19.86 -7.52
CA ASN A 123 8.38 -20.44 -7.01
C ASN A 123 8.01 -19.84 -5.64
N GLU A 124 9.00 -19.74 -4.76
CA GLU A 124 8.87 -19.32 -3.37
C GLU A 124 10.10 -18.48 -2.96
N ILE A 125 9.97 -17.60 -1.96
CA ILE A 125 11.08 -16.81 -1.42
C ILE A 125 11.15 -17.02 0.08
N ASN A 126 12.19 -17.71 0.52
CA ASN A 126 12.29 -18.17 1.91
C ASN A 126 13.49 -17.51 2.60
N HIS A 127 14.49 -17.08 1.80
CA HIS A 127 15.69 -16.41 2.30
C HIS A 127 16.04 -15.23 1.42
N VAL A 128 16.16 -14.05 2.03
CA VAL A 128 16.62 -12.83 1.36
C VAL A 128 17.74 -12.23 2.19
N GLN A 129 18.77 -11.71 1.54
CA GLN A 129 19.87 -11.00 2.20
C GLN A 129 20.36 -9.81 1.38
N LEU A 130 20.85 -8.80 2.09
CA LEU A 130 21.58 -7.67 1.54
C LEU A 130 23.07 -8.01 1.57
N ILE A 131 23.75 -7.84 0.44
CA ILE A 131 25.20 -7.99 0.30
C ILE A 131 25.73 -6.67 -0.25
N ILE A 132 26.84 -6.18 0.30
CA ILE A 132 27.58 -5.06 -0.28
C ILE A 132 28.95 -5.56 -0.66
N LYS A 133 29.33 -5.30 -1.91
CA LYS A 133 30.68 -5.57 -2.42
C LYS A 133 31.40 -4.26 -2.73
N ASP A 134 32.71 -4.27 -2.51
CA ASP A 134 33.59 -3.19 -2.94
C ASP A 134 33.90 -3.25 -4.45
N GLU A 135 34.68 -2.29 -4.93
CA GLU A 135 35.16 -2.21 -6.32
C GLU A 135 35.94 -3.46 -6.78
N LYS A 136 36.55 -4.20 -5.85
CA LYS A 136 37.29 -5.45 -6.10
C LYS A 136 36.39 -6.68 -6.01
N GLN A 137 35.06 -6.48 -5.92
CA GLN A 137 34.06 -7.52 -5.76
C GLN A 137 34.18 -8.33 -4.46
N LYS A 138 34.95 -7.83 -3.48
CA LYS A 138 35.05 -8.43 -2.15
C LYS A 138 33.80 -8.05 -1.36
N THR A 139 33.18 -9.05 -0.72
CA THR A 139 32.05 -8.81 0.18
C THR A 139 32.53 -8.10 1.44
N VAL A 140 32.01 -6.89 1.68
CA VAL A 140 32.33 -6.06 2.85
C VAL A 140 31.19 -6.04 3.85
N TYR A 141 29.98 -6.36 3.42
CA TYR A 141 28.82 -6.47 4.29
C TYR A 141 27.86 -7.55 3.80
N LYS A 142 27.24 -8.26 4.73
CA LYS A 142 26.23 -9.28 4.45
C LYS A 142 25.26 -9.41 5.61
N HIS A 143 23.96 -9.31 5.34
CA HIS A 143 22.95 -9.41 6.38
C HIS A 143 21.63 -9.99 5.86
N ALA A 144 21.01 -10.86 6.64
CA ALA A 144 19.70 -11.43 6.30
C ALA A 144 18.59 -10.37 6.42
N LEU A 145 17.74 -10.26 5.41
CA LEU A 145 16.61 -9.33 5.40
C LEU A 145 15.38 -10.01 6.01
N LYS A 146 14.62 -9.26 6.81
CA LYS A 146 13.34 -9.74 7.34
C LYS A 146 12.26 -9.59 6.28
N LEU A 147 11.62 -10.71 5.91
CA LEU A 147 10.44 -10.71 5.05
C LEU A 147 9.21 -10.41 5.91
N LYS A 148 8.69 -9.19 5.79
CA LYS A 148 7.42 -8.81 6.44
C LYS A 148 6.27 -9.12 5.52
N GLN A 149 5.54 -10.20 5.82
CA GLN A 149 4.31 -10.53 5.10
C GLN A 149 3.23 -9.48 5.38
N VAL A 150 2.61 -8.97 4.32
CA VAL A 150 1.56 -7.96 4.42
C VAL A 150 0.22 -8.48 3.93
N GLU A 151 -0.86 -7.97 4.52
CA GLU A 151 -2.21 -8.16 4.04
C GLU A 151 -2.63 -6.94 3.22
N LYS A 152 -3.14 -7.16 2.01
CA LYS A 152 -3.65 -6.09 1.15
C LYS A 152 -4.93 -5.52 1.75
N LEU A 153 -5.06 -4.20 1.66
CA LEU A 153 -6.24 -3.50 2.15
C LEU A 153 -6.99 -2.84 1.00
N THR A 154 -8.29 -3.04 1.00
CA THR A 154 -9.26 -2.35 0.14
C THR A 154 -9.97 -1.29 0.97
N CYS A 155 -10.22 -0.12 0.39
CA CYS A 155 -10.90 0.98 1.06
C CYS A 155 -11.47 1.92 0.01
N SER A 156 -12.79 1.87 -0.22
CA SER A 156 -13.45 2.66 -1.26
C SER A 156 -14.86 3.08 -0.87
N SER A 157 -15.36 4.05 -1.61
CA SER A 157 -16.74 4.54 -1.65
C SER A 157 -17.10 4.84 -3.11
N LYS A 158 -18.31 5.35 -3.37
CA LYS A 158 -18.70 5.80 -4.72
C LYS A 158 -17.71 6.81 -5.32
N THR A 159 -17.15 7.70 -4.49
CA THR A 159 -16.38 8.87 -4.95
C THR A 159 -14.88 8.75 -4.74
N PHE A 160 -14.45 8.02 -3.71
CA PHE A 160 -13.05 7.94 -3.29
C PHE A 160 -12.59 6.50 -3.11
N LYS A 161 -11.34 6.24 -3.45
CA LYS A 161 -10.66 4.96 -3.22
C LYS A 161 -9.26 5.21 -2.66
N VAL A 162 -8.82 4.38 -1.72
CA VAL A 162 -7.42 4.30 -1.32
C VAL A 162 -6.81 3.12 -2.07
N GLU A 163 -5.77 3.39 -2.84
CA GLU A 163 -5.03 2.37 -3.59
C GLU A 163 -3.69 2.05 -2.93
N ASN A 164 -3.18 0.84 -3.15
CA ASN A 164 -1.88 0.40 -2.66
C ASN A 164 -1.70 0.47 -1.13
N ALA A 165 -2.77 0.27 -0.36
CA ALA A 165 -2.70 0.15 1.09
C ALA A 165 -2.47 -1.30 1.51
N CYS A 166 -1.62 -1.53 2.50
CA CYS A 166 -1.40 -2.85 3.08
C CYS A 166 -0.99 -2.75 4.55
N VAL A 167 -1.13 -3.85 5.29
CA VAL A 167 -0.88 -3.88 6.73
C VAL A 167 -0.08 -5.11 7.16
N SER A 168 0.82 -4.87 8.10
CA SER A 168 1.68 -5.78 8.85
C SER A 168 1.30 -5.71 10.34
N ASP A 169 1.88 -6.56 11.20
CA ASP A 169 1.62 -6.50 12.65
C ASP A 169 2.14 -5.20 13.26
N ASP A 170 3.23 -4.68 12.71
CA ASP A 170 4.00 -3.54 13.19
C ASP A 170 4.09 -2.39 12.17
N PHE A 171 3.33 -2.45 11.07
CA PHE A 171 3.48 -1.51 9.97
C PHE A 171 2.21 -1.38 9.14
N MET A 172 1.99 -0.21 8.55
CA MET A 172 1.00 -0.02 7.50
C MET A 172 1.55 0.91 6.42
N ARG A 173 1.46 0.48 5.16
CA ARG A 173 1.51 1.38 4.01
C ARG A 173 0.11 1.96 3.83
N LEU A 174 0.01 3.28 3.91
CA LEU A 174 -1.27 3.99 3.96
C LEU A 174 -2.01 4.03 2.62
N GLY A 175 -1.29 3.71 1.53
CA GLY A 175 -1.78 3.89 0.17
C GLY A 175 -1.89 5.36 -0.22
N TYR A 176 -2.50 5.61 -1.38
CA TYR A 176 -2.80 6.95 -1.87
C TYR A 176 -4.28 7.10 -2.22
N LEU A 177 -4.84 8.28 -1.92
CA LEU A 177 -6.24 8.57 -2.16
C LEU A 177 -6.47 8.98 -3.62
N THR A 178 -7.42 8.34 -4.29
CA THR A 178 -7.86 8.66 -5.64
C THR A 178 -9.34 9.05 -5.67
N SER A 179 -9.69 9.89 -6.64
CA SER A 179 -11.08 10.28 -6.92
C SER A 179 -11.23 10.78 -8.35
N THR A 180 -12.35 10.43 -8.98
CA THR A 180 -12.74 10.91 -10.31
C THR A 180 -13.65 12.15 -10.25
N ASP A 181 -14.10 12.56 -9.05
CA ASP A 181 -14.98 13.71 -8.88
C ASP A 181 -14.19 15.03 -8.87
N HIS A 182 -13.79 15.47 -10.06
CA HIS A 182 -13.03 16.70 -10.24
C HIS A 182 -13.77 17.96 -9.75
N ALA A 183 -15.11 17.96 -9.75
CA ALA A 183 -15.90 19.09 -9.30
C ALA A 183 -15.80 19.24 -7.77
N LEU A 184 -15.89 18.14 -7.03
CA LEU A 184 -15.71 18.11 -5.59
C LEU A 184 -14.28 18.53 -5.20
N LEU A 185 -13.26 18.03 -5.89
CA LEU A 185 -11.86 18.39 -5.62
C LEU A 185 -11.56 19.87 -5.87
N LYS A 186 -12.21 20.49 -6.88
CA LYS A 186 -12.12 21.94 -7.12
C LYS A 186 -12.86 22.74 -6.05
N LYS A 187 -14.02 22.26 -5.61
CA LYS A 187 -14.85 22.90 -4.59
C LYS A 187 -14.14 22.99 -3.23
N TYR A 188 -13.27 22.03 -2.91
CA TYR A 188 -12.55 21.95 -1.64
C TYR A 188 -11.02 21.90 -1.85
N PRO A 189 -10.33 23.06 -1.85
CA PRO A 189 -8.89 23.15 -2.13
C PRO A 189 -7.97 22.55 -1.06
N ASN A 190 -8.47 22.28 0.16
CA ASN A 190 -7.69 21.73 1.25
C ASN A 190 -8.25 20.38 1.70
N ILE A 191 -7.36 19.46 2.11
CA ILE A 191 -7.71 18.12 2.58
C ILE A 191 -6.92 17.77 3.85
N SER A 192 -7.57 17.04 4.75
CA SER A 192 -6.94 16.31 5.85
C SER A 192 -7.36 14.84 5.81
N LEU A 193 -6.38 13.95 5.92
CA LEU A 193 -6.58 12.51 6.05
C LEU A 193 -6.16 12.11 7.45
N GLU A 194 -7.07 11.51 8.20
CA GLU A 194 -6.78 11.00 9.53
C GLU A 194 -6.95 9.49 9.51
N TYR A 195 -5.82 8.78 9.57
CA TYR A 195 -5.79 7.34 9.66
C TYR A 195 -5.91 6.93 11.11
N ARG A 196 -6.84 6.02 11.35
CA ARG A 196 -7.32 5.70 12.69
C ARG A 196 -7.54 4.22 12.86
N TYR A 197 -7.40 3.75 14.09
CA TYR A 197 -7.86 2.44 14.49
C TYR A 197 -8.77 2.51 15.73
N LEU A 198 -9.72 1.59 15.83
CA LEU A 198 -10.57 1.47 17.00
C LEU A 198 -9.76 0.91 18.18
N LYS A 199 -9.76 1.59 19.34
CA LYS A 199 -9.00 1.21 20.55
C LYS A 199 -9.25 -0.24 20.96
N SER A 200 -10.50 -0.69 20.86
CA SER A 200 -10.91 -2.06 21.15
C SER A 200 -12.11 -2.46 20.29
N LYS A 201 -12.15 -3.71 19.83
CA LYS A 201 -13.26 -4.24 19.01
C LYS A 201 -14.61 -4.24 19.72
N LYS A 202 -14.62 -4.17 21.06
CA LYS A 202 -15.85 -4.13 21.89
C LYS A 202 -16.48 -2.74 21.95
N LEU A 203 -15.75 -1.70 21.56
CA LEU A 203 -16.23 -0.32 21.61
C LEU A 203 -17.14 0.00 20.41
N ASN A 204 -18.10 0.91 20.63
CA ASN A 204 -18.98 1.42 19.58
C ASN A 204 -18.16 2.20 18.53
N ASP A 205 -18.25 1.80 17.27
CA ASP A 205 -17.52 2.36 16.13
C ASP A 205 -18.14 3.66 15.56
N LYS A 206 -19.28 4.08 16.13
CA LYS A 206 -19.91 5.39 15.86
C LYS A 206 -19.37 6.51 16.75
N ASN A 207 -18.71 6.20 17.86
CA ASN A 207 -18.16 7.20 18.77
C ASN A 207 -16.70 7.51 18.44
N ASP A 208 -16.45 8.73 17.97
CA ASP A 208 -15.14 9.19 17.54
C ASP A 208 -14.05 9.08 18.63
N LYS A 209 -14.43 9.26 19.89
CA LYS A 209 -13.51 9.17 21.05
C LYS A 209 -12.94 7.76 21.25
N ASN A 210 -13.53 6.74 20.65
CA ASN A 210 -13.08 5.36 20.72
C ASN A 210 -11.93 5.04 19.75
N TYR A 211 -11.53 6.00 18.92
CA TYR A 211 -10.46 5.83 17.95
C TYR A 211 -9.14 6.43 18.44
N VAL A 212 -8.04 5.84 17.97
CA VAL A 212 -6.70 6.45 18.01
C VAL A 212 -6.39 6.97 16.61
N VAL A 213 -6.05 8.25 16.51
CA VAL A 213 -5.49 8.83 15.27
C VAL A 213 -4.00 8.57 15.30
N PHE A 214 -3.52 7.68 14.44
CA PHE A 214 -2.11 7.27 14.42
C PHE A 214 -1.30 7.98 13.33
N LYS A 215 -1.97 8.52 12.30
CA LYS A 215 -1.33 9.35 11.28
C LYS A 215 -2.30 10.39 10.75
N LYS A 216 -1.78 11.61 10.56
CA LYS A 216 -2.48 12.72 9.92
C LYS A 216 -1.69 13.24 8.73
N ILE A 217 -2.37 13.46 7.61
CA ILE A 217 -1.80 14.07 6.40
C ILE A 217 -2.64 15.30 6.07
N ASN A 218 -2.01 16.46 5.97
CA ASN A 218 -2.69 17.72 5.65
C ASN A 218 -2.06 18.34 4.42
N GLY A 219 -2.86 19.01 3.59
CA GLY A 219 -2.33 19.78 2.48
C GLY A 219 -3.37 20.25 1.49
N LYS A 220 -2.89 20.70 0.33
CA LYS A 220 -3.76 21.05 -0.78
C LYS A 220 -4.31 19.78 -1.42
N THR A 221 -5.62 19.73 -1.67
CA THR A 221 -6.32 18.59 -2.27
C THR A 221 -5.63 18.15 -3.57
N LYS A 222 -5.28 19.10 -4.45
CA LYS A 222 -4.58 18.84 -5.72
C LYS A 222 -3.18 18.24 -5.59
N LYS A 223 -2.55 18.34 -4.41
CA LYS A 223 -1.22 17.80 -4.11
C LYS A 223 -1.29 16.43 -3.43
N ILE A 224 -2.46 16.01 -2.95
CA ILE A 224 -2.63 14.75 -2.20
C ILE A 224 -3.48 13.76 -2.99
N VAL A 225 -4.63 14.20 -3.49
CA VAL A 225 -5.55 13.32 -4.23
C VAL A 225 -5.02 13.08 -5.65
N ASN A 226 -5.10 11.84 -6.12
CA ASN A 226 -4.57 11.38 -7.41
C ASN A 226 -3.05 11.56 -7.55
N LYS A 227 -2.32 11.68 -6.42
CA LYS A 227 -0.86 11.67 -6.38
C LYS A 227 -0.40 10.39 -5.70
N LYS A 228 0.52 9.67 -6.35
CA LYS A 228 1.11 8.41 -5.84
C LYS A 228 2.13 8.70 -4.72
N ILE A 229 1.66 9.32 -3.64
CA ILE A 229 2.49 9.64 -2.47
C ILE A 229 2.32 8.51 -1.48
N TYR A 230 3.33 7.65 -1.40
CA TYR A 230 3.37 6.56 -0.43
C TYR A 230 3.81 7.11 0.93
N GLN A 231 3.04 6.79 1.96
CA GLN A 231 3.42 7.04 3.33
C GLN A 231 3.28 5.77 4.15
N VAL A 232 4.11 5.69 5.16
CA VAL A 232 4.25 4.57 6.05
C VAL A 232 3.93 5.01 7.48
N TYR A 233 3.35 4.08 8.23
CA TYR A 233 3.22 4.15 9.67
C TYR A 233 3.84 2.89 10.30
N ASN A 234 4.78 3.08 11.21
CA ASN A 234 5.31 2.01 12.04
C ASN A 234 4.52 1.95 13.35
N HIS A 235 4.06 0.76 13.71
CA HIS A 235 3.25 0.50 14.89
C HIS A 235 4.07 -0.18 15.98
N ASP A 236 3.85 0.27 17.21
CA ASP A 236 4.41 -0.34 18.39
C ASP A 236 3.71 -1.67 18.70
N LEU A 237 4.46 -2.77 18.66
CA LEU A 237 3.94 -4.11 18.91
C LEU A 237 3.46 -4.31 20.34
N ASP A 238 3.91 -3.50 21.30
CA ASP A 238 3.44 -3.54 22.69
C ASP A 238 1.97 -3.14 22.80
N GLN A 239 1.44 -2.43 21.79
CA GLN A 239 0.02 -2.09 21.67
C GLN A 239 -0.80 -3.19 20.97
N GLY A 240 -0.18 -4.33 20.68
CA GLY A 240 -0.71 -5.47 19.95
C GLY A 240 -0.67 -5.30 18.44
N SER A 241 -0.86 -6.39 17.69
CA SER A 241 -0.80 -6.37 16.22
C SER A 241 -1.78 -5.38 15.58
N LEU A 242 -1.25 -4.54 14.68
CA LEU A 242 -2.03 -3.61 13.86
C LEU A 242 -2.98 -4.35 12.89
N LYS A 243 -2.57 -5.50 12.32
CA LYS A 243 -3.44 -6.33 11.44
C LYS A 243 -4.72 -6.79 12.14
N LYS A 244 -4.72 -6.84 13.48
CA LYS A 244 -5.89 -7.24 14.28
C LYS A 244 -6.81 -6.07 14.60
N LYS A 245 -6.41 -4.81 14.36
CA LYS A 245 -7.21 -3.62 14.65
C LYS A 245 -8.22 -3.32 13.54
N LYS A 246 -9.32 -2.63 13.87
CA LYS A 246 -10.27 -2.11 12.87
C LYS A 246 -9.73 -0.77 12.35
N LEU A 247 -9.23 -0.76 11.12
CA LEU A 247 -8.57 0.39 10.49
C LEU A 247 -9.57 1.21 9.67
N SER A 248 -9.41 2.53 9.67
CA SER A 248 -10.20 3.46 8.87
C SER A 248 -9.41 4.71 8.54
N VAL A 249 -9.85 5.44 7.51
CA VAL A 249 -9.40 6.80 7.22
C VAL A 249 -10.61 7.74 7.25
N VAL A 250 -10.48 8.84 7.98
CA VAL A 250 -11.43 9.95 7.94
C VAL A 250 -10.88 11.01 6.99
N ILE A 251 -11.69 11.37 6.00
CA ILE A 251 -11.34 12.32 4.96
C ILE A 251 -12.12 13.61 5.23
N ILE A 252 -11.39 14.71 5.38
CA ILE A 252 -11.91 16.04 5.69
C ILE A 252 -11.52 16.96 4.56
N LEU A 253 -12.49 17.31 3.71
CA LEU A 253 -12.32 18.29 2.64
C LEU A 253 -12.83 19.65 3.10
N SER A 254 -12.06 20.72 2.91
CA SER A 254 -12.39 22.05 3.40
C SER A 254 -12.10 23.16 2.38
N LYS A 255 -12.91 24.22 2.46
CA LYS A 255 -12.70 25.46 1.69
C LYS A 255 -11.62 26.33 2.32
N ASP A 256 -11.77 26.55 3.62
CA ASP A 256 -10.82 27.22 4.51
C ASP A 256 -10.80 26.48 5.85
N HIS A 257 -9.75 26.69 6.67
CA HIS A 257 -9.59 26.05 7.98
C HIS A 257 -10.78 26.27 8.95
N SER A 258 -11.67 27.23 8.66
CA SER A 258 -12.76 27.67 9.53
C SER A 258 -14.19 27.42 9.02
N LYS A 259 -14.41 26.81 7.83
CA LYS A 259 -15.76 26.65 7.25
C LYS A 259 -16.08 25.26 6.70
N LYS A 260 -17.37 24.90 6.78
CA LYS A 260 -18.08 23.70 6.29
C LYS A 260 -17.15 22.68 5.62
N SER A 261 -16.77 21.67 6.41
CA SER A 261 -15.99 20.55 5.93
C SER A 261 -16.92 19.45 5.38
N TYR A 262 -16.58 18.90 4.23
CA TYR A 262 -17.16 17.65 3.77
C TYR A 262 -16.36 16.52 4.42
N VAL A 263 -16.98 15.82 5.38
CA VAL A 263 -16.32 14.82 6.23
C VAL A 263 -16.99 13.48 6.06
N PHE A 264 -16.20 12.44 5.82
CA PHE A 264 -16.68 11.07 5.74
C PHE A 264 -15.58 10.09 6.14
N LYS A 265 -16.00 8.90 6.55
CA LYS A 265 -15.13 7.80 7.00
C LYS A 265 -15.15 6.68 5.97
N LEU A 266 -13.98 6.18 5.61
CA LEU A 266 -13.83 4.94 4.87
C LEU A 266 -13.19 3.89 5.77
N ASN A 267 -13.72 2.67 5.77
CA ASN A 267 -13.16 1.56 6.51
C ASN A 267 -12.24 0.75 5.59
N PHE A 268 -11.10 0.32 6.13
CA PHE A 268 -10.27 -0.65 5.43
C PHE A 268 -10.81 -2.05 5.67
N THR A 269 -10.88 -2.82 4.59
CA THR A 269 -11.20 -4.23 4.59
C THR A 269 -10.00 -5.00 4.06
N LYS A 270 -9.71 -6.16 4.65
CA LYS A 270 -8.70 -7.06 4.11
C LYS A 270 -9.20 -7.56 2.76
N GLU A 271 -8.35 -7.48 1.75
CA GLU A 271 -8.63 -8.17 0.50
C GLU A 271 -8.57 -9.66 0.81
N ASN A 272 -9.68 -10.37 0.64
CA ASN A 272 -9.68 -11.83 0.73
C ASN A 272 -8.99 -12.39 -0.51
N GLY A 273 -7.66 -12.30 -0.52
CA GLY A 273 -6.79 -12.92 -1.51
C GLY A 273 -6.47 -14.34 -1.10
N GLY A 274 -7.50 -15.21 -1.04
CA GLY A 274 -7.25 -16.63 -1.23
C GLY A 274 -6.88 -16.83 -2.68
N PHE A 275 -5.59 -17.06 -2.97
CA PHE A 275 -5.34 -18.08 -3.97
C PHE A 275 -5.87 -19.36 -3.32
N ASN A 276 -7.04 -19.82 -3.76
CA ASN A 276 -7.34 -21.23 -3.63
C ASN A 276 -6.17 -21.95 -4.32
N GLU A 277 -5.53 -22.83 -3.54
CA GLU A 277 -4.45 -23.71 -3.95
C GLU A 277 -4.70 -24.39 -5.30
#